data_AF-A0A381UND3-F1
#
_entry.id   AF-A0A381UND3-F1
#
_cell.length_a   1.000
_cell.length_b   1.000
_cell.length_c   1.000
_cell.angle_alpha   90.00
_cell.angle_beta   90.00
_cell.angle_gamma   90.00
#
_symmetry.space_group_name_H-M   'P 1'
#
loop_
_entity.id
_entity.type
_entity.pdbx_description
1 polymer ?
#
loop_
_entity_poly.entity_id
_entity_poly.type
_entity_poly.pdbx_seq_one_letter_code
_entity_poly.pdbx_strand_id
1 'polypeptide(L)'
;MNSVRDPVPKTPKILDKIFGTSQFGLLDSLKNIRITTQEGYRLQIFESSSVEETNRTLRKFERSLKDSVYMVFEAPLYKLRLGNFVTKKEAEKQKENLNKKGYKNIWIVRSRIEQSSKNSE
;
A
#
# COMPACT_ATOMS: atom_id res chain seq x y z
N MET A 1 36.92 14.99 -11.29
CA MET A 1 36.67 13.77 -10.49
C MET A 1 36.01 12.75 -11.40
N ASN A 2 36.73 11.71 -11.81
CA ASN A 2 36.19 10.67 -12.69
C ASN A 2 35.41 9.65 -11.84
N SER A 3 34.13 9.46 -12.15
CA SER A 3 33.35 8.34 -11.63
C SER A 3 33.93 7.06 -12.23
N VAL A 4 34.66 6.30 -11.43
CA VAL A 4 35.04 4.93 -11.76
C VAL A 4 33.74 4.12 -11.79
N ARG A 5 33.30 3.75 -12.99
CA ARG A 5 32.17 2.83 -13.16
C ARG A 5 32.74 1.44 -13.14
N ASP A 6 32.48 0.69 -12.07
CA ASP A 6 32.88 -0.70 -12.01
C ASP A 6 32.15 -1.49 -13.11
N PRO A 7 32.87 -2.32 -13.88
CA PRO A 7 32.25 -3.15 -14.89
C PRO A 7 31.33 -4.18 -14.22
N VAL A 8 30.19 -4.43 -14.85
CA VAL A 8 29.24 -5.43 -14.35
C VAL A 8 29.94 -6.79 -14.25
N PRO A 9 29.89 -7.47 -13.09
CA PRO A 9 30.58 -8.73 -12.90
C PRO A 9 30.06 -9.80 -13.86
N LYS A 10 30.98 -10.51 -14.51
CA LYS A 10 30.66 -11.66 -15.38
C LYS A 10 30.40 -12.90 -14.53
N THR A 11 29.25 -12.96 -13.87
CA THR A 11 28.83 -14.17 -13.14
C THR A 11 27.96 -15.04 -14.05
N PRO A 12 28.15 -16.38 -14.04
CA PRO A 12 27.25 -17.27 -14.75
C PRO A 12 25.85 -17.18 -14.13
N LYS A 13 24.82 -17.01 -14.96
CA LYS A 13 23.43 -17.08 -14.50
C LYS A 13 23.13 -18.53 -14.16
N ILE A 14 22.98 -18.84 -12.87
CA ILE A 14 22.52 -20.16 -12.42
C ILE A 14 21.01 -20.20 -12.67
N LEU A 15 20.60 -20.87 -13.75
CA LEU A 15 19.20 -21.14 -14.05
C LEU A 15 18.88 -22.52 -13.48
N ASP A 16 18.13 -22.55 -12.38
CA ASP A 16 17.73 -23.83 -11.81
C ASP A 16 16.70 -24.50 -12.72
N LYS A 17 16.94 -25.77 -13.10
CA LYS A 17 16.19 -26.49 -14.16
C LYS A 17 14.70 -26.70 -13.83
N ILE A 18 14.33 -26.42 -12.58
CA ILE A 18 12.96 -26.41 -12.04
C ILE A 18 12.08 -25.32 -12.66
N PHE A 19 12.64 -24.22 -13.15
CA PHE A 19 11.89 -23.16 -13.81
C PHE A 19 12.22 -23.17 -15.32
N GLY A 20 11.43 -23.88 -16.10
CA GLY A 20 11.53 -23.87 -17.57
C GLY A 20 11.56 -22.45 -18.13
N THR A 21 12.28 -22.24 -19.23
CA THR A 21 12.54 -20.93 -19.87
C THR A 21 11.28 -20.11 -20.20
N SER A 22 10.10 -20.75 -20.21
CA SER A 22 8.80 -20.13 -20.43
C SER A 22 8.31 -19.21 -19.29
N GLN A 23 8.87 -19.30 -18.08
CA GLN A 23 8.45 -18.45 -16.96
C GLN A 23 9.20 -17.11 -16.86
N PHE A 24 10.31 -16.93 -17.59
CA PHE A 24 11.10 -15.69 -17.50
C PHE A 24 10.34 -14.46 -18.03
N GLY A 25 9.50 -14.62 -19.06
CA GLY A 25 8.64 -13.55 -19.55
C GLY A 25 7.61 -13.08 -18.50
N LEU A 26 7.09 -14.01 -17.69
CA LEU A 26 6.18 -13.69 -16.58
C LEU A 26 6.88 -12.90 -15.48
N LEU A 27 8.14 -13.25 -15.16
CA LEU A 27 8.94 -12.52 -14.18
C LEU A 27 9.23 -11.07 -14.62
N ASP A 28 9.49 -10.83 -15.91
CA ASP A 28 9.68 -9.48 -16.44
C ASP A 28 8.37 -8.66 -16.47
N SER A 29 7.21 -9.29 -16.75
CA SER A 29 5.90 -8.64 -16.60
C SER A 29 5.59 -8.28 -15.14
N LEU A 30 5.93 -9.15 -14.19
CA LEU A 30 5.82 -8.86 -12.74
C LEU A 30 6.76 -7.72 -12.31
N LYS A 31 7.94 -7.62 -12.92
CA LYS A 31 8.92 -6.55 -12.66
C LYS A 31 8.44 -5.17 -13.16
N ASN A 32 7.59 -5.13 -14.18
CA ASN A 32 6.96 -3.90 -14.67
C ASN A 32 5.79 -3.42 -13.79
N ILE A 33 5.29 -4.25 -12.87
CA ILE A 33 4.42 -3.81 -11.78
C ILE A 33 5.33 -3.17 -10.71
N ARG A 34 5.96 -2.05 -11.05
CA ARG A 34 6.69 -1.24 -10.08
C ARG A 34 5.66 -0.56 -9.19
N ILE A 35 5.28 -1.21 -8.09
CA ILE A 35 4.58 -0.54 -6.99
C ILE A 35 5.58 0.45 -6.41
N THR A 36 5.58 1.67 -6.92
CA THR A 36 6.39 2.74 -6.36
C THR A 36 5.76 3.12 -5.03
N THR A 37 6.43 2.77 -3.94
CA THR A 37 6.03 3.20 -2.59
C THR A 37 6.65 4.55 -2.31
N GLN A 38 5.86 5.51 -1.82
CA GLN A 38 6.35 6.80 -1.37
C GLN A 38 5.90 7.07 0.07
N GLU A 39 6.57 8.01 0.74
CA GLU A 39 6.10 8.48 2.04
C GLU A 39 4.81 9.29 1.88
N GLY A 40 3.82 9.01 2.70
CA GLY A 40 2.55 9.72 2.72
C GLY A 40 1.80 9.48 4.01
N TYR A 41 0.48 9.54 3.93
CA TYR A 41 -0.43 9.50 5.06
C TYR A 41 -1.60 8.57 4.76
N ARG A 42 -2.09 7.93 5.81
CA ARG A 42 -3.34 7.15 5.83
C ARG A 42 -4.20 7.59 6.99
N LEU A 43 -5.50 7.40 6.88
CA LEU A 43 -6.44 7.70 7.95
C LEU A 43 -6.79 6.43 8.73
N GLN A 44 -6.39 6.33 9.99
CA GLN A 44 -6.87 5.28 10.86
C GLN A 44 -8.30 5.61 11.31
N ILE A 45 -9.24 4.71 11.03
CA ILE A 45 -10.68 4.91 11.25
C ILE A 45 -11.29 3.95 12.27
N PHE A 46 -10.60 2.85 12.59
CA PHE A 46 -11.07 1.85 13.54
C PHE A 46 -9.91 1.06 14.13
N GLU A 47 -10.09 0.61 15.37
CA GLU A 47 -9.19 -0.32 16.05
C GLU A 47 -9.99 -1.24 16.96
N SER A 48 -9.67 -2.54 16.97
CA SER A 48 -10.25 -3.51 17.91
C SER A 48 -9.25 -4.64 18.18
N SER A 49 -9.35 -5.29 19.34
CA SER A 49 -8.61 -6.51 19.65
C SER A 49 -9.22 -7.74 18.98
N SER A 50 -10.49 -7.69 18.58
CA SER A 50 -11.19 -8.79 17.93
C SER A 50 -11.07 -8.73 16.40
N VAL A 51 -10.55 -9.81 15.82
CA VAL A 51 -10.44 -9.96 14.36
C VAL A 51 -11.82 -10.05 13.70
N GLU A 52 -12.80 -10.64 14.38
CA GLU A 52 -14.15 -10.84 13.84
C GLU A 52 -14.90 -9.50 13.71
N GLU A 53 -14.82 -8.66 14.74
CA GLU A 53 -15.38 -7.30 14.71
C GLU A 53 -14.70 -6.45 13.64
N THR A 54 -13.37 -6.55 13.56
CA THR A 54 -12.59 -5.82 12.56
C THR A 54 -12.98 -6.23 11.15
N ASN A 55 -13.14 -7.52 10.88
CA ASN A 55 -13.59 -8.04 9.58
C ASN A 55 -15.01 -7.58 9.22
N ARG A 56 -15.94 -7.57 10.17
CA ARG A 56 -17.29 -7.06 9.95
C ARG A 56 -17.26 -5.58 9.58
N THR A 57 -16.45 -4.80 10.27
CA THR A 57 -16.30 -3.36 10.05
C THR A 57 -15.58 -3.05 8.75
N LEU A 58 -14.54 -3.83 8.39
CA LEU A 58 -13.85 -3.75 7.11
C LEU A 58 -14.82 -3.89 5.94
N ARG A 59 -15.63 -4.95 5.94
CA ARG A 59 -16.64 -5.19 4.88
C ARG A 59 -17.67 -4.07 4.77
N LYS A 60 -18.03 -3.43 5.89
CA LYS A 60 -18.92 -2.25 5.87
C LYS A 60 -18.23 -1.06 5.20
N PHE A 61 -16.97 -0.80 5.54
CA PHE A 61 -16.19 0.28 4.96
C PHE A 61 -15.90 0.07 3.48
N GLU A 62 -15.54 -1.14 3.05
CA GLU A 62 -15.35 -1.46 1.62
C GLU A 62 -16.60 -1.21 0.78
N ARG A 63 -17.79 -1.37 1.36
CA ARG A 63 -19.07 -1.09 0.68
C ARG A 63 -19.44 0.40 0.69
N SER A 64 -19.10 1.11 1.77
CA SER A 64 -19.51 2.51 1.97
C SER A 64 -18.50 3.52 1.40
N LEU A 65 -17.23 3.15 1.37
CA LEU A 65 -16.11 4.00 0.97
C LEU A 65 -15.59 3.53 -0.39
N LYS A 66 -15.30 4.49 -1.27
CA LYS A 66 -14.69 4.19 -2.58
C LYS A 66 -13.17 4.02 -2.51
N ASP A 67 -12.56 4.45 -1.41
CA ASP A 67 -11.11 4.40 -1.22
C ASP A 67 -10.67 3.04 -0.68
N SER A 68 -9.41 2.68 -0.94
CA SER A 68 -8.81 1.44 -0.45
C SER A 68 -8.76 1.40 1.07
N VAL A 69 -9.22 0.30 1.67
CA VAL A 69 -9.15 0.05 3.11
C VAL A 69 -8.09 -1.02 3.38
N TYR A 70 -7.24 -0.77 4.36
CA TYR A 70 -6.12 -1.62 4.75
C TYR A 70 -6.28 -2.07 6.19
N MET A 71 -6.14 -3.37 6.44
CA MET A 71 -6.05 -3.91 7.80
C MET A 71 -4.59 -4.07 8.20
N VAL A 72 -4.21 -3.51 9.34
CA VAL A 72 -2.87 -3.60 9.91
C VAL A 72 -2.96 -4.21 11.29
N PHE A 73 -2.21 -5.28 11.54
CA PHE A 73 -2.09 -5.87 12.86
C PHE A 73 -0.89 -5.28 13.60
N GLU A 74 -1.15 -4.59 14.71
CA GLU A 74 -0.16 -4.08 15.63
C GLU A 74 -0.51 -4.60 17.02
N ALA A 75 0.18 -5.66 17.45
CA ALA A 75 -0.18 -6.41 18.65
C ALA A 75 -0.43 -5.49 19.85
N PRO A 76 -1.56 -5.65 20.57
CA PRO A 76 -2.59 -6.69 20.44
C PRO A 76 -3.80 -6.31 19.56
N LEU A 77 -3.71 -5.23 18.77
CA LEU A 77 -4.84 -4.61 18.08
C LEU A 77 -4.80 -4.78 16.56
N TYR A 78 -5.97 -4.90 15.97
CA TYR A 78 -6.20 -4.76 14.54
C TYR A 78 -6.68 -3.34 14.24
N LYS A 79 -5.97 -2.65 13.35
CA LYS A 79 -6.21 -1.27 12.96
C LYS A 79 -6.68 -1.21 11.51
N LEU A 80 -7.74 -0.46 11.23
CA LEU A 80 -8.19 -0.19 9.87
C LEU A 80 -7.72 1.20 9.43
N ARG A 81 -6.98 1.23 8.33
CA ARG A 81 -6.45 2.44 7.70
C ARG A 81 -7.09 2.64 6.34
N LEU A 82 -7.39 3.89 5.99
CA LEU A 82 -8.06 4.28 4.76
C LEU A 82 -7.15 5.10 3.87
N GLY A 83 -7.21 4.79 2.57
CA GLY A 83 -6.68 5.59 1.49
C GLY A 83 -5.16 5.64 1.42
N ASN A 84 -4.69 6.41 0.44
CA ASN A 84 -3.29 6.71 0.20
C ASN A 84 -3.20 8.22 -0.09
N PHE A 85 -2.78 9.02 0.89
CA PHE A 85 -2.70 10.48 0.76
C PHE A 85 -1.25 10.93 0.70
N VAL A 86 -0.86 11.65 -0.35
CA VAL A 86 0.53 12.11 -0.51
C VAL A 86 0.80 13.25 0.47
N THR A 87 -0.14 14.19 0.59
CA THR A 87 -0.01 15.36 1.45
C THR A 87 -0.91 15.28 2.68
N LYS A 88 -0.47 15.93 3.76
CA LYS A 88 -1.26 16.03 5.00
C LYS A 88 -2.59 16.77 4.77
N LYS A 89 -2.60 17.79 3.92
CA LYS A 89 -3.80 18.57 3.58
C LYS A 89 -4.89 17.71 2.94
N GLU A 90 -4.51 16.78 2.06
CA GLU A 90 -5.45 15.82 1.46
C GLU A 90 -6.07 14.89 2.51
N ALA A 91 -5.24 14.38 3.42
CA ALA A 91 -5.71 13.55 4.53
C ALA A 91 -6.66 14.33 5.46
N GLU A 92 -6.37 15.60 5.76
CA GLU A 92 -7.24 16.47 6.57
C GLU A 92 -8.60 16.71 5.89
N LYS A 93 -8.60 17.02 4.60
CA LYS A 93 -9.85 17.18 3.83
C LYS A 93 -10.71 15.93 3.85
N GLN A 94 -10.10 14.75 3.71
CA GLN A 94 -10.84 13.49 3.78
C GLN A 94 -11.31 13.16 5.19
N LYS A 95 -10.51 13.48 6.22
CA LYS A 95 -10.94 13.38 7.62
C LYS A 95 -12.19 14.21 7.88
N GLU A 96 -12.24 15.45 7.39
CA GLU A 96 -13.43 16.29 7.51
C GLU A 96 -14.65 15.71 6.79
N ASN A 97 -14.46 15.13 5.61
CA ASN A 97 -15.53 14.45 4.87
C ASN A 97 -16.10 13.27 5.67
N LEU A 98 -15.22 12.44 6.24
CA LEU A 98 -15.63 11.30 7.08
C LEU A 98 -16.33 11.77 8.36
N ASN A 99 -15.86 12.86 8.99
CA ASN A 99 -16.53 13.45 10.15
C ASN A 99 -17.96 13.90 9.80
N LYS A 100 -18.17 14.52 8.63
CA LYS A 100 -19.50 14.92 8.13
C LYS A 100 -20.42 13.71 7.88
N LYS A 101 -19.86 12.56 7.52
CA LYS A 101 -20.58 11.28 7.39
C LYS A 101 -20.88 10.60 8.73
N GLY A 102 -20.44 11.17 9.85
CA GLY A 102 -20.68 10.64 11.19
C GLY A 102 -19.61 9.68 11.71
N TYR A 103 -18.52 9.46 10.96
CA TYR A 103 -17.39 8.69 11.46
C TYR A 103 -16.62 9.53 12.49
N LYS A 104 -16.36 8.95 13.66
CA LYS A 104 -15.65 9.60 14.77
C LYS A 104 -14.32 8.89 15.01
N ASN A 105 -13.43 9.55 15.75
CA ASN A 105 -12.15 8.98 16.20
C ASN A 105 -11.17 8.63 15.06
N ILE A 106 -10.97 9.58 14.14
CA ILE A 106 -10.11 9.40 12.97
C ILE A 106 -8.74 10.07 13.19
N TRP A 107 -7.67 9.28 13.01
CA TRP A 107 -6.29 9.76 13.15
C TRP A 107 -5.55 9.75 11.81
N ILE A 108 -4.72 10.76 11.60
CA ILE A 108 -3.82 10.84 10.45
C ILE A 108 -2.51 10.17 10.86
N VAL A 109 -2.11 9.13 10.12
CA VAL A 109 -0.91 8.34 10.40
C VAL A 109 0.03 8.42 9.21
N ARG A 110 1.31 8.74 9.44
CA ARG A 110 2.33 8.69 8.38
C ARG A 110 2.65 7.24 8.04
N SER A 111 2.63 6.90 6.75
CA SER A 111 2.85 5.54 6.28
C SER A 111 3.46 5.58 4.88
N ARG A 112 4.19 4.52 4.50
CA ARG A 112 4.47 4.28 3.08
C ARG A 112 3.17 3.93 2.38
N ILE A 113 2.82 4.71 1.37
CA ILE A 113 1.63 4.53 0.55
C ILE A 113 2.01 3.97 -0.81
N GLU A 114 1.08 3.24 -1.41
CA GLU A 114 1.24 2.70 -2.75
C GLU A 114 0.80 3.77 -3.75
N GLN A 115 1.69 4.11 -4.68
CA GLN A 115 1.33 4.92 -5.83
C GLN A 115 1.13 3.97 -7.00
N SER A 116 -0.13 3.76 -7.39
CA SER A 116 -0.37 3.22 -8.72
C SER A 116 -0.06 4.35 -9.70
N SER A 117 1.04 4.24 -10.43
CA SER A 117 1.24 5.01 -11.64
C SER A 117 0.16 4.57 -12.63
N LYS A 118 -1.05 5.12 -12.52
CA LYS A 118 -1.95 5.16 -13.66
C LYS A 118 -1.28 6.09 -14.65
N ASN A 119 -0.43 5.54 -15.52
CA ASN A 119 -0.15 6.18 -16.79
C ASN A 119 -1.50 6.23 -17.51
N SER A 120 -2.20 7.34 -17.35
CA SER A 120 -3.23 7.76 -18.29
C SER A 120 -2.49 8.06 -19.60
N GLU A 121 -2.57 7.10 -20.52
CA GLU A 121 -2.30 7.30 -21.95
C GLU A 121 -3.18 8.42 -22.52
#